data_AF-A0A972IZE0-F1
#
_entry.id   AF-A0A972IZE0-F1
#
_cell.length_a   1.000
_cell.length_b   1.000
_cell.length_c   1.000
_cell.angle_alpha   90.00
_cell.angle_beta   90.00
_cell.angle_gamma   90.00
#
_symmetry.space_group_name_H-M   'P 1'
#
loop_
_entity.id
_entity.type
_entity.pdbx_description
1 polymer ?
#
loop_
_entity_poly.entity_id
_entity_poly.type
_entity_poly.pdbx_seq_one_letter_code
_entity_poly.pdbx_strand_id
1 'polypeptide(L)'
;MVLAVSPEKALSSVNNSIYYLIEMIQVLPVIFLLTVVIDALVPKEMIMRGFGENSGIKGNLLALLLGSISAGPIYAAFPISKTLLGKGANISNIVIILSTWAVVKVPMLFNEVKFLGINFMIVRWILTVAAIFAMAYLTAMFVKKTDLPADESVNKMLEIKEEYCIGCGICVNMLPDYYEMENNKAVVRKNPEGIHVLKAINESINKCPAKAIVLNK
;
A
#
# COMPACT_ATOMS: atom_id res chain seq x y z
N MET A 1 9.11 -37.01 8.66
CA MET A 1 10.15 -37.89 8.07
C MET A 1 11.57 -37.49 8.46
N VAL A 2 11.95 -36.21 8.44
CA VAL A 2 13.32 -35.74 8.80
C VAL A 2 13.67 -35.93 10.29
N LEU A 3 12.71 -35.74 11.19
CA LEU A 3 12.89 -35.87 12.66
C LEU A 3 13.36 -37.26 13.13
N ALA A 4 13.02 -38.33 12.39
CA ALA A 4 13.38 -39.70 12.76
C ALA A 4 14.71 -40.17 12.14
N VAL A 5 15.19 -39.49 11.08
CA VAL A 5 16.37 -39.93 10.28
C VAL A 5 17.62 -39.11 10.62
N SER A 6 17.49 -37.87 11.10
CA SER A 6 18.63 -37.02 11.49
C SER A 6 18.21 -35.94 12.51
N PRO A 7 18.15 -36.27 13.82
CA PRO A 7 17.65 -35.34 14.85
C PRO A 7 18.45 -34.03 14.95
N GLU A 8 19.77 -34.05 14.75
CA GLU A 8 20.61 -32.84 14.77
C GLU A 8 20.30 -31.86 13.63
N LYS A 9 20.03 -32.38 12.42
CA LYS A 9 19.65 -31.55 11.26
C LYS A 9 18.23 -31.01 11.41
N ALA A 10 17.35 -31.78 12.06
CA ALA A 10 16.01 -31.33 12.41
C ALA A 10 16.07 -30.18 13.43
N LEU A 11 16.87 -30.29 14.48
CA LEU A 11 17.02 -29.24 15.49
C LEU A 11 17.61 -27.94 14.90
N SER A 12 18.61 -28.07 14.03
CA SER A 12 19.22 -26.93 13.33
C SER A 12 18.23 -26.24 12.38
N SER A 13 17.37 -27.02 11.70
CA SER A 13 16.33 -26.47 10.83
C SER A 13 15.26 -25.72 11.61
N VAL A 14 14.87 -26.22 12.78
CA VAL A 14 13.93 -25.53 13.68
C VAL A 14 14.54 -24.23 14.19
N ASN A 15 15.80 -24.23 14.63
CA ASN A 15 16.48 -23.01 15.07
C ASN A 15 16.57 -21.96 13.95
N ASN A 16 16.92 -22.36 12.72
CA ASN A 16 16.95 -21.44 11.58
C ASN A 16 15.54 -20.89 11.26
N SER A 17 14.51 -21.73 11.36
CA SER A 17 13.13 -21.30 11.12
C SER A 17 12.65 -20.29 12.19
N ILE A 18 12.98 -20.53 13.46
CA ILE A 18 12.70 -19.61 14.56
C ILE A 18 13.47 -18.29 14.36
N TYR A 19 14.73 -18.36 13.95
CA TYR A 19 15.53 -17.18 13.63
C TYR A 19 14.84 -16.30 12.57
N TYR A 20 14.39 -16.91 11.46
CA TYR A 20 13.65 -16.17 10.43
C TYR A 20 12.32 -15.60 10.94
N LEU A 21 11.58 -16.34 11.78
CA LEU A 21 10.34 -15.82 12.38
C LEU A 21 10.59 -14.60 13.26
N ILE A 22 11.63 -14.62 14.08
CA ILE A 22 11.99 -13.49 14.95
C ILE A 22 12.43 -12.30 14.09
N GLU A 23 13.25 -12.53 13.06
CA GLU A 23 13.65 -11.50 12.10
C GLU A 23 12.43 -10.87 11.41
N MET A 24 11.45 -11.69 11.00
CA MET A 24 10.20 -11.21 10.41
C MET A 24 9.42 -10.29 11.35
N ILE A 25 9.27 -10.68 12.62
CA ILE A 25 8.57 -9.89 13.64
C ILE A 25 9.32 -8.59 13.93
N GLN A 26 10.65 -8.60 13.99
CA GLN A 26 11.45 -7.42 14.32
C GLN A 26 11.42 -6.36 13.21
N VAL A 27 11.34 -6.77 11.94
CA VAL A 27 11.31 -5.85 10.80
C VAL A 27 9.91 -5.24 10.60
N LEU A 28 8.84 -5.94 11.00
CA LEU A 28 7.45 -5.52 10.80
C LEU A 28 7.11 -4.13 11.40
N PRO A 29 7.47 -3.79 12.66
CA PRO A 29 7.25 -2.45 13.23
C PRO A 29 7.91 -1.33 12.43
N VAL A 30 9.13 -1.57 11.94
CA VAL A 30 9.88 -0.58 11.16
C VAL A 30 9.18 -0.31 9.84
N ILE A 31 8.69 -1.37 9.17
CA ILE A 31 7.92 -1.23 7.92
C ILE A 31 6.64 -0.44 8.16
N PHE A 32 5.89 -0.75 9.22
CA PHE A 32 4.66 -0.04 9.54
C PHE A 32 4.90 1.44 9.82
N LEU A 33 5.96 1.76 10.57
CA LEU A 33 6.39 3.13 10.79
C LEU A 33 6.71 3.84 9.46
N LEU A 34 7.47 3.19 8.58
CA LEU A 34 7.78 3.75 7.26
C LEU A 34 6.52 3.96 6.41
N THR A 35 5.55 3.05 6.45
CA THR A 35 4.29 3.26 5.73
C THR A 35 3.51 4.44 6.28
N VAL A 36 3.44 4.63 7.60
CA VAL A 36 2.77 5.79 8.20
C VAL A 36 3.49 7.08 7.81
N VAL A 37 4.82 7.08 7.77
CA VAL A 37 5.60 8.24 7.30
C VAL A 37 5.34 8.54 5.83
N ILE A 38 5.35 7.52 4.96
CA ILE A 38 5.01 7.71 3.53
C ILE A 38 3.56 8.19 3.39
N ASP A 39 2.66 7.71 4.24
CA ASP A 39 1.27 8.10 4.24
C ASP A 39 1.10 9.57 4.65
N ALA A 40 1.77 10.00 5.72
CA ALA A 40 1.69 11.36 6.24
C ALA A 40 2.47 12.39 5.38
N LEU A 41 3.61 11.99 4.81
CA LEU A 41 4.56 12.93 4.20
C LEU A 41 4.40 13.06 2.68
N VAL A 42 3.91 12.03 1.99
CA VAL A 42 3.81 12.02 0.52
C VAL A 42 2.39 12.38 0.07
N PRO A 43 2.16 13.55 -0.55
CA PRO A 43 0.83 13.96 -0.97
C PRO A 43 0.31 13.08 -2.12
N LYS A 44 -1.01 12.85 -2.16
CA LYS A 44 -1.68 12.01 -3.17
C LYS A 44 -1.36 12.47 -4.59
N GLU A 45 -1.25 13.78 -4.81
CA GLU A 45 -0.93 14.39 -6.11
C GLU A 45 0.45 13.97 -6.62
N MET A 46 1.44 13.86 -5.73
CA MET A 46 2.78 13.41 -6.10
C MET A 46 2.76 11.94 -6.54
N ILE A 47 1.99 11.11 -5.84
CA ILE A 47 1.85 9.68 -6.17
C ILE A 47 1.09 9.52 -7.48
N MET A 48 -0.01 10.24 -7.68
CA MET A 48 -0.77 10.21 -8.93
C MET A 48 0.05 10.71 -10.13
N ARG A 49 0.88 11.74 -9.93
CA ARG A 49 1.76 12.25 -10.99
C ARG A 49 2.91 11.29 -11.33
N GLY A 50 3.48 10.62 -10.33
CA GLY A 50 4.61 9.71 -10.48
C GLY A 50 4.22 8.27 -10.86
N PHE A 51 3.17 7.74 -10.24
CA PHE A 51 2.75 6.34 -10.31
C PHE A 51 1.27 6.15 -10.72
N GLY A 52 0.51 7.22 -10.96
CA GLY A 52 -0.90 7.13 -11.35
C GLY A 52 -1.11 6.71 -12.81
N GLU A 53 -2.36 6.66 -13.25
CA GLU A 53 -2.74 6.21 -14.60
C GLU A 53 -2.11 7.07 -15.71
N ASN A 54 -1.94 8.37 -15.47
CA ASN A 54 -1.33 9.31 -16.41
C ASN A 54 0.22 9.26 -16.43
N SER A 55 0.86 8.46 -15.59
CA SER A 55 2.33 8.40 -15.49
C SER A 55 3.00 7.68 -16.67
N GLY A 56 2.26 6.81 -17.37
CA GLY A 56 2.73 6.06 -18.54
C GLY A 56 4.09 5.38 -18.33
N ILE A 57 4.96 5.44 -19.34
CA ILE A 57 6.30 4.81 -19.30
C ILE A 57 7.20 5.45 -18.23
N LYS A 58 7.01 6.73 -17.91
CA LYS A 58 7.81 7.41 -16.87
C LYS A 58 7.52 6.82 -15.48
N GLY A 59 6.26 6.50 -15.20
CA GLY A 59 5.88 5.86 -13.94
C GLY A 59 6.41 4.44 -13.83
N ASN A 60 6.35 3.68 -14.92
CA ASN A 60 6.92 2.34 -15.01
C ASN A 60 8.43 2.31 -14.67
N LEU A 61 9.19 3.27 -15.19
CA LEU A 61 10.63 3.38 -14.90
C LEU A 61 10.89 3.81 -13.46
N LEU A 62 10.11 4.74 -12.91
CA LEU A 62 10.19 5.14 -11.50
C LEU A 62 9.86 3.97 -10.57
N ALA A 63 8.87 3.15 -10.92
CA ALA A 63 8.50 1.93 -10.19
C ALA A 63 9.64 0.91 -10.16
N LEU A 64 10.32 0.71 -11.29
CA LEU A 64 11.50 -0.16 -11.39
C LEU A 64 12.64 0.37 -10.52
N LEU A 65 12.92 1.67 -10.56
CA LEU A 65 14.00 2.27 -9.75
C LEU A 65 13.69 2.19 -8.25
N LEU A 66 12.46 2.52 -7.85
CA LEU A 66 12.02 2.44 -6.47
C LEU A 66 12.17 1.01 -5.94
N GLY A 67 11.68 0.00 -6.69
CA GLY A 67 11.81 -1.39 -6.32
C GLY A 67 13.25 -1.89 -6.29
N SER A 68 14.13 -1.37 -7.14
CA SER A 68 15.54 -1.79 -7.21
C SER A 68 16.39 -1.26 -6.06
N ILE A 69 16.10 -0.04 -5.60
CA ILE A 69 16.79 0.62 -4.48
C ILE A 69 16.29 0.09 -3.14
N SER A 70 15.01 -0.33 -3.08
CA SER A 70 14.42 -0.91 -1.88
C SER A 70 15.16 -2.19 -1.45
N ALA A 71 15.81 -2.11 -0.30
CA ALA A 71 16.44 -3.24 0.35
C ALA A 71 15.49 -3.85 1.38
N GLY A 72 15.61 -5.17 1.59
CA GLY A 72 14.84 -5.90 2.58
C GLY A 72 13.92 -6.96 1.98
N PRO A 73 13.14 -7.62 2.85
CA PRO A 73 12.30 -8.73 2.48
C PRO A 73 11.04 -8.27 1.74
N ILE A 74 10.52 -9.11 0.84
CA ILE A 74 9.38 -8.76 -0.03
C ILE A 74 8.11 -8.42 0.75
N TYR A 75 7.91 -8.98 1.95
CA TYR A 75 6.73 -8.69 2.75
C TYR A 75 6.66 -7.22 3.20
N ALA A 76 7.80 -6.53 3.26
CA ALA A 76 7.87 -5.09 3.50
C ALA A 76 7.22 -4.26 2.40
N ALA A 77 7.16 -4.81 1.20
CA ALA A 77 6.65 -4.13 0.02
C ALA A 77 5.14 -4.04 -0.03
N PHE A 78 4.44 -5.01 0.57
CA PHE A 78 2.98 -5.06 0.55
C PHE A 78 2.31 -3.87 1.24
N PRO A 79 2.65 -3.49 2.49
CA PRO A 79 1.99 -2.36 3.14
C PRO A 79 2.29 -1.05 2.41
N ILE A 80 3.51 -0.85 1.90
CA ILE A 80 3.85 0.32 1.08
C ILE A 80 3.02 0.34 -0.20
N SER A 81 2.94 -0.79 -0.90
CA SER A 81 2.16 -0.93 -2.13
C SER A 81 0.67 -0.68 -1.89
N LYS A 82 0.14 -1.10 -0.74
CA LYS A 82 -1.24 -0.83 -0.32
C LYS A 82 -1.48 0.67 -0.15
N THR A 83 -0.61 1.37 0.55
CA THR A 83 -0.68 2.84 0.71
C THR A 83 -0.59 3.56 -0.65
N LEU A 84 0.36 3.16 -1.51
CA LEU A 84 0.51 3.73 -2.85
C LEU A 84 -0.74 3.53 -3.71
N LEU A 85 -1.32 2.33 -3.67
CA LEU A 85 -2.55 1.99 -4.39
C LEU A 85 -3.74 2.82 -3.87
N GLY A 86 -3.89 2.95 -2.55
CA GLY A 86 -4.94 3.77 -1.92
C GLY A 86 -4.86 5.25 -2.30
N LYS A 87 -3.65 5.75 -2.58
CA LYS A 87 -3.40 7.13 -3.07
C LYS A 87 -3.56 7.30 -4.59
N GLY A 88 -3.99 6.27 -5.32
CA GLY A 88 -4.31 6.36 -6.75
C GLY A 88 -3.21 5.89 -7.70
N ALA A 89 -2.20 5.15 -7.22
CA ALA A 89 -1.24 4.50 -8.11
C ALA A 89 -1.92 3.50 -9.07
N ASN A 90 -1.33 3.31 -10.25
CA ASN A 90 -1.74 2.31 -11.22
C ASN A 90 -1.31 0.91 -10.75
N ILE A 91 -2.17 -0.09 -10.95
CA ILE A 91 -1.91 -1.51 -10.67
C ILE A 91 -0.63 -1.98 -11.37
N SER A 92 -0.39 -1.60 -12.63
CA SER A 92 0.85 -1.96 -13.33
C SER A 92 2.09 -1.48 -12.57
N ASN A 93 2.10 -0.24 -12.08
CA ASN A 93 3.23 0.32 -11.33
C ASN A 93 3.44 -0.40 -10.00
N ILE A 94 2.37 -0.79 -9.31
CA ILE A 94 2.46 -1.59 -8.09
C ILE A 94 3.07 -2.97 -8.38
N VAL A 95 2.63 -3.65 -9.43
CA VAL A 95 3.18 -4.96 -9.82
C VAL A 95 4.66 -4.85 -10.20
N ILE A 96 5.05 -3.77 -10.89
CA ILE A 96 6.46 -3.49 -11.20
C ILE A 96 7.26 -3.31 -9.91
N ILE A 97 6.81 -2.47 -8.97
CA ILE A 97 7.49 -2.25 -7.68
C ILE A 97 7.70 -3.58 -6.95
N LEU A 98 6.62 -4.36 -6.76
CA LEU A 98 6.65 -5.63 -6.04
C LEU A 98 7.60 -6.64 -6.70
N SER A 99 7.52 -6.77 -8.03
CA SER A 99 8.32 -7.74 -8.78
C SER A 99 9.80 -7.34 -8.81
N THR A 100 10.08 -6.04 -8.93
CA THR A 100 11.45 -5.52 -8.94
C THR A 100 12.10 -5.66 -7.57
N TRP A 101 11.36 -5.35 -6.50
CA TRP A 101 11.84 -5.53 -5.12
C TRP A 101 12.13 -7.01 -4.81
N ALA A 102 11.39 -7.93 -5.41
CA ALA A 102 11.66 -9.36 -5.30
C ALA A 102 13.00 -9.75 -5.97
N VAL A 103 13.22 -9.33 -7.23
CA VAL A 103 14.23 -9.95 -8.11
C VAL A 103 15.46 -9.08 -8.39
N VAL A 104 15.34 -7.75 -8.36
CA VAL A 104 16.38 -6.82 -8.80
C VAL A 104 16.94 -6.07 -7.60
N LYS A 105 17.71 -6.78 -6.77
CA LYS A 105 18.42 -6.15 -5.64
C LYS A 105 19.82 -5.76 -6.08
N VAL A 106 20.21 -4.50 -5.86
CA VAL A 106 21.56 -4.01 -6.19
C VAL A 106 22.67 -4.90 -5.59
N PRO A 107 22.62 -5.32 -4.31
CA PRO A 107 23.62 -6.24 -3.75
C PRO A 107 23.67 -7.61 -4.46
N MET A 108 22.53 -8.11 -4.94
CA MET A 108 22.45 -9.38 -5.67
C MET A 108 23.13 -9.27 -7.04
N LEU A 109 22.96 -8.16 -7.76
CA LEU A 109 23.63 -7.93 -9.04
C LEU A 109 25.16 -7.90 -8.86
N PHE A 110 25.68 -7.24 -7.82
CA PHE A 110 27.11 -7.25 -7.52
C PHE A 110 27.63 -8.66 -7.22
N ASN A 111 26.86 -9.45 -6.47
CA ASN A 111 27.21 -10.83 -6.16
C ASN A 111 27.28 -11.69 -7.43
N GLU A 112 26.33 -11.53 -8.35
CA GLU A 112 26.35 -12.24 -9.63
C GLU A 112 27.52 -11.85 -10.51
N VAL A 113 27.87 -10.56 -10.57
CA VAL A 113 29.07 -10.13 -11.32
C VAL A 113 30.32 -10.82 -10.77
N LYS A 114 30.42 -10.95 -9.44
CA LYS A 114 31.57 -11.57 -8.78
C LYS A 114 31.67 -13.08 -9.00
N PHE A 115 30.55 -13.80 -9.01
CA PHE A 115 30.53 -15.26 -9.08
C PHE A 115 30.29 -15.85 -10.48
N LEU A 116 29.44 -15.19 -11.29
CA LEU A 116 28.96 -15.70 -12.58
C LEU A 116 29.41 -14.83 -13.77
N GLY A 117 29.95 -13.64 -13.50
CA GLY A 117 30.46 -12.72 -14.51
C GLY A 117 29.40 -11.76 -15.05
N ILE A 118 29.88 -10.68 -15.70
CA ILE A 118 29.05 -9.56 -16.16
C ILE A 118 28.07 -9.96 -17.27
N ASN A 119 28.48 -10.84 -18.19
CA ASN A 119 27.65 -11.26 -19.32
C ASN A 119 26.38 -11.99 -18.85
N PHE A 120 26.50 -12.87 -17.86
CA PHE A 120 25.36 -13.56 -17.28
C PHE A 120 24.41 -12.58 -16.58
N MET A 121 24.96 -11.66 -15.78
CA MET A 121 24.17 -10.65 -15.06
C MET A 121 23.34 -9.80 -16.02
N ILE A 122 23.94 -9.28 -17.10
CA ILE A 122 23.24 -8.43 -18.08
C ILE A 122 22.09 -9.20 -18.77
N VAL A 123 22.35 -10.41 -19.25
CA VAL A 123 21.32 -11.22 -19.94
C VAL A 123 20.16 -11.51 -19.00
N ARG A 124 20.45 -11.93 -17.76
CA ARG A 124 19.42 -12.19 -16.74
C ARG A 124 18.64 -10.92 -16.40
N TRP A 125 19.32 -9.79 -16.24
CA TRP A 125 18.69 -8.53 -15.89
C TRP A 125 17.73 -8.06 -16.99
N ILE A 126 18.15 -8.08 -18.26
CA ILE A 126 17.30 -7.70 -19.39
C ILE A 126 16.06 -8.60 -19.48
N LEU A 127 16.25 -9.92 -19.39
CA LEU A 127 15.16 -10.89 -19.45
C LEU A 127 14.17 -10.68 -18.29
N THR A 128 14.69 -10.43 -17.09
CA THR A 128 13.89 -10.17 -15.88
C THR A 128 13.07 -8.89 -16.03
N VAL A 129 13.70 -7.79 -16.44
CA VAL A 129 13.01 -6.51 -16.63
C VAL A 129 11.91 -6.63 -17.69
N ALA A 130 12.19 -7.31 -18.79
CA ALA A 130 11.18 -7.59 -19.82
C ALA A 130 10.01 -8.41 -19.28
N ALA A 131 10.30 -9.47 -18.50
CA ALA A 131 9.28 -10.30 -17.86
C ALA A 131 8.43 -9.52 -16.84
N ILE A 132 9.05 -8.62 -16.06
CA ILE A 132 8.35 -7.76 -15.09
C ILE A 132 7.34 -6.86 -15.81
N PHE A 133 7.75 -6.20 -16.91
CA PHE A 133 6.82 -5.38 -17.67
C PHE A 133 5.70 -6.21 -18.29
N ALA A 134 6.02 -7.35 -18.89
CA ALA A 134 5.01 -8.25 -19.45
C ALA A 134 3.97 -8.68 -18.39
N MET A 135 4.43 -9.11 -17.22
CA MET A 135 3.58 -9.48 -16.09
C MET A 135 2.74 -8.30 -15.60
N ALA A 136 3.32 -7.11 -15.46
CA ALA A 136 2.61 -5.93 -14.98
C ALA A 136 1.48 -5.49 -15.92
N TYR A 137 1.68 -5.57 -17.23
CA TYR A 137 0.63 -5.29 -18.21
C TYR A 137 -0.43 -6.38 -18.23
N LEU A 138 -0.02 -7.65 -18.14
CA LEU A 138 -0.95 -8.78 -18.07
C LEU A 138 -1.84 -8.69 -16.83
N THR A 139 -1.25 -8.50 -15.65
CA THR A 139 -1.99 -8.37 -14.39
C THR A 139 -2.91 -7.16 -14.40
N ALA A 140 -2.49 -6.02 -14.93
CA ALA A 140 -3.37 -4.85 -15.03
C ALA A 140 -4.54 -5.02 -16.01
N MET A 141 -4.43 -5.96 -16.97
CA MET A 141 -5.53 -6.32 -17.84
C MET A 141 -6.55 -7.23 -17.13
N PHE A 142 -6.07 -8.16 -16.30
CA PHE A 142 -6.93 -9.11 -15.58
C PHE A 142 -7.52 -8.57 -14.29
N VAL A 143 -6.80 -7.70 -13.58
CA VAL A 143 -7.18 -7.19 -12.25
C VAL A 143 -7.61 -5.74 -12.36
N LYS A 144 -8.87 -5.45 -12.07
CA LYS A 144 -9.37 -4.07 -11.98
C LYS A 144 -9.30 -3.58 -10.54
N LYS A 145 -9.19 -2.27 -10.36
CA LYS A 145 -9.16 -1.63 -9.02
C LYS A 145 -10.41 -1.96 -8.18
N THR A 146 -11.53 -2.29 -8.84
CA THR A 146 -12.79 -2.70 -8.20
C THR A 146 -12.73 -4.07 -7.53
N ASP A 147 -11.79 -4.92 -7.95
CA ASP A 147 -11.65 -6.30 -7.44
C ASP A 147 -10.70 -6.38 -6.23
N LEU A 148 -10.03 -5.26 -5.92
CA LEU A 148 -9.11 -5.15 -4.81
C LEU A 148 -9.89 -4.69 -3.57
N PRO A 149 -9.65 -5.27 -2.38
CA PRO A 149 -10.32 -4.85 -1.16
C PRO A 149 -10.01 -3.37 -0.93
N ALA A 150 -11.01 -2.52 -1.14
CA ALA A 150 -10.94 -1.11 -0.83
C ALA A 150 -10.79 -0.99 0.69
N ASP A 151 -9.62 -0.55 1.13
CA ASP A 151 -9.34 -0.32 2.55
C ASP A 151 -10.30 0.79 3.05
N GLU A 152 -11.28 0.41 3.87
CA GLU A 152 -12.26 1.34 4.47
C GLU A 152 -11.60 2.44 5.32
N SER A 153 -10.32 2.29 5.68
CA SER A 153 -9.56 3.15 6.58
C SER A 153 -8.76 4.26 5.90
N VAL A 154 -8.37 4.12 4.62
CA VAL A 154 -7.45 5.08 3.96
C VAL A 154 -8.20 6.10 3.09
N ASN A 155 -9.49 5.85 2.82
CA ASN A 155 -10.30 6.70 1.94
C ASN A 155 -11.55 7.29 2.59
N LYS A 156 -11.71 7.29 3.92
CA LYS A 156 -12.76 8.13 4.53
C LYS A 156 -12.28 9.58 4.55
N MET A 157 -12.64 10.32 3.49
CA MET A 157 -12.49 11.79 3.47
C MET A 157 -13.38 12.43 4.55
N LEU A 158 -14.40 11.70 4.99
CA LEU A 158 -15.31 12.06 6.07
C LEU A 158 -15.29 10.98 7.14
N GLU A 159 -14.86 11.34 8.34
CA GLU A 159 -14.79 10.46 9.50
C GLU A 159 -15.59 11.07 10.65
N ILE A 160 -16.30 10.23 11.41
CA ILE A 160 -16.98 10.66 12.63
C ILE A 160 -16.28 10.00 13.80
N LYS A 161 -15.71 10.83 14.68
CA LYS A 161 -15.14 10.35 15.93
C LYS A 161 -16.27 10.01 16.89
N GLU A 162 -16.58 8.73 16.96
CA GLU A 162 -17.63 8.17 17.79
C GLU A 162 -17.54 8.53 19.29
N GLU A 163 -16.34 8.84 19.78
CA GLU A 163 -16.11 9.25 21.18
C GLU A 163 -16.66 10.63 21.49
N TYR A 164 -16.70 11.52 20.49
CA TYR A 164 -17.22 12.89 20.64
C TYR A 164 -18.67 13.01 20.16
N CYS A 165 -19.20 12.02 19.44
CA CYS A 165 -20.55 12.09 18.89
C CYS A 165 -21.61 12.00 19.99
N ILE A 166 -22.41 13.07 20.13
CA ILE A 166 -23.51 13.15 21.11
C ILE A 166 -24.89 12.76 20.55
N GLY A 167 -24.97 12.25 19.32
CA GLY A 167 -26.22 11.74 18.74
C GLY A 167 -27.28 12.79 18.36
N CYS A 168 -26.91 14.08 18.24
CA CYS A 168 -27.87 15.18 17.98
C CYS A 168 -28.60 15.15 16.62
N GLY A 169 -28.19 14.30 15.66
CA GLY A 169 -28.86 14.12 14.36
C GLY A 169 -28.74 15.29 13.37
N ILE A 170 -28.09 16.40 13.74
CA ILE A 170 -27.96 17.60 12.90
C ILE A 170 -27.29 17.32 11.55
N CYS A 171 -26.30 16.42 11.50
CA CYS A 171 -25.63 16.00 10.28
C CYS A 171 -26.55 15.23 9.32
N VAL A 172 -27.34 14.27 9.84
CA VAL A 172 -28.30 13.48 9.06
C VAL A 172 -29.39 14.37 8.46
N ASN A 173 -29.88 15.34 9.22
CA ASN A 173 -30.91 16.27 8.73
C ASN A 173 -30.40 17.20 7.62
N MET A 174 -29.12 17.57 7.63
CA MET A 174 -28.54 18.41 6.58
C MET A 174 -28.12 17.62 5.33
N LEU A 175 -27.57 16.42 5.52
CA LEU A 175 -26.98 15.62 4.45
C LEU A 175 -27.35 14.13 4.64
N PRO A 176 -28.64 13.78 4.42
CA PRO A 176 -29.13 12.41 4.61
C PRO A 176 -28.50 11.39 3.63
N ASP A 177 -27.96 11.87 2.51
CA ASP A 177 -27.27 11.03 1.54
C ASP A 177 -25.88 10.54 2.02
N TYR A 178 -25.29 11.22 3.02
CA TYR A 178 -23.93 11.00 3.48
C TYR A 178 -23.85 10.49 4.92
N TYR A 179 -24.81 10.86 5.77
CA TYR A 179 -24.85 10.48 7.17
C TYR A 179 -26.07 9.62 7.48
N GLU A 180 -25.85 8.59 8.29
CA GLU A 180 -26.90 7.73 8.82
C GLU A 180 -26.73 7.63 10.35
N MET A 181 -27.81 7.35 11.09
CA MET A 181 -27.73 7.18 12.55
C MET A 181 -27.84 5.69 12.88
N GLU A 182 -26.78 5.14 13.46
CA GLU A 182 -26.75 3.78 14.02
C GLU A 182 -26.37 3.85 15.50
N ASN A 183 -27.09 3.13 16.36
CA ASN A 183 -26.80 3.05 17.80
C ASN A 183 -26.65 4.43 18.49
N ASN A 184 -27.50 5.38 18.12
CA ASN A 184 -27.49 6.76 18.64
C ASN A 184 -26.22 7.57 18.31
N LYS A 185 -25.42 7.12 17.34
CA LYS A 185 -24.27 7.83 16.78
C LYS A 185 -24.42 8.00 15.27
N ALA A 186 -23.83 9.07 14.75
CA ALA A 186 -23.80 9.30 13.31
C ALA A 186 -22.67 8.47 12.68
N VAL A 187 -22.99 7.76 11.60
CA VAL A 187 -22.07 6.97 10.77
C VAL A 187 -22.07 7.50 9.33
N VAL A 188 -20.94 7.38 8.65
CA VAL A 188 -20.77 7.86 7.26
C VAL A 188 -21.12 6.74 6.28
N ARG A 189 -22.14 6.96 5.46
CA ARG A 189 -22.66 5.97 4.51
C ARG A 189 -21.96 6.03 3.16
N LYS A 190 -21.58 7.24 2.73
CA LYS A 190 -20.92 7.48 1.43
C LYS A 190 -19.78 8.46 1.59
N ASN A 191 -18.69 8.17 0.88
CA ASN A 191 -17.57 9.10 0.80
C ASN A 191 -17.93 10.24 -0.17
N PRO A 192 -17.71 11.51 0.19
CA PRO A 192 -18.02 12.63 -0.68
C PRO A 192 -17.19 12.65 -1.97
N GLU A 193 -17.87 12.71 -3.12
CA GLU A 193 -17.25 12.92 -4.43
C GLU A 193 -17.75 14.26 -5.01
N GLY A 194 -16.84 15.22 -5.21
CA GLY A 194 -17.12 16.50 -5.88
C GLY A 194 -16.96 17.77 -5.03
N ILE A 195 -16.57 18.88 -5.69
CA ILE A 195 -16.22 20.18 -5.07
C ILE A 195 -17.42 20.85 -4.37
N HIS A 196 -18.63 20.65 -4.89
CA HIS A 196 -19.85 21.21 -4.30
C HIS A 196 -20.23 20.53 -2.97
N VAL A 197 -20.01 19.21 -2.88
CA VAL A 197 -20.29 18.38 -1.70
C VAL A 197 -19.34 18.74 -0.55
N LEU A 198 -18.07 19.03 -0.86
CA LEU A 198 -17.07 19.49 0.10
C LEU A 198 -17.48 20.79 0.83
N LYS A 199 -18.19 21.71 0.18
CA LYS A 199 -18.69 22.93 0.82
C LYS A 199 -19.81 22.63 1.81
N ALA A 200 -20.77 21.81 1.41
CA ALA A 200 -21.89 21.40 2.27
C ALA A 200 -21.40 20.60 3.51
N ILE A 201 -20.37 19.77 3.34
CA ILE A 201 -19.76 19.02 4.45
C ILE A 201 -19.04 19.95 5.42
N ASN A 202 -18.29 20.94 4.93
CA ASN A 202 -17.68 21.96 5.80
C ASN A 202 -18.74 22.73 6.60
N GLU A 203 -19.91 22.99 6.01
CA GLU A 203 -21.02 23.60 6.72
C GLU A 203 -21.57 22.68 7.82
N SER A 204 -21.67 21.37 7.55
CA SER A 204 -22.07 20.38 8.55
C SER A 204 -21.08 20.25 9.72
N ILE A 205 -19.76 20.41 9.45
CA ILE A 205 -18.71 20.39 10.47
C ILE A 205 -18.86 21.60 11.42
N ASN A 206 -19.07 22.79 10.88
CA ASN A 206 -19.23 24.01 11.68
C ASN A 206 -20.49 23.99 12.56
N LYS A 207 -21.55 23.33 12.09
CA LYS A 207 -22.81 23.17 12.83
C LYS A 207 -22.78 21.98 13.80
N CYS A 208 -21.73 21.16 13.82
CA CYS A 208 -21.60 20.05 14.75
C CYS A 208 -21.26 20.57 16.16
N PRO A 209 -22.17 20.46 17.15
CA PRO A 209 -21.95 21.03 18.49
C PRO A 209 -20.78 20.37 19.22
N ALA A 210 -20.55 19.07 18.98
CA ALA A 210 -19.49 18.30 19.61
C ALA A 210 -18.20 18.22 18.78
N LYS A 211 -18.16 18.86 17.59
CA LYS A 211 -17.04 18.81 16.63
C LYS A 211 -16.56 17.37 16.35
N ALA A 212 -17.50 16.43 16.29
CA ALA A 212 -17.20 15.01 16.09
C ALA A 212 -16.89 14.65 14.62
N ILE A 213 -17.23 15.54 13.67
CA ILE A 213 -17.06 15.32 12.23
C ILE A 213 -15.68 15.84 11.81
N VAL A 214 -14.84 14.97 11.25
CA VAL A 214 -13.48 15.28 10.79
C VAL A 214 -13.39 15.04 9.29
N LEU A 215 -12.82 16.02 8.58
CA LEU A 215 -12.50 15.89 7.16
C LEU A 215 -10.99 15.64 7.01
N ASN A 216 -10.62 14.42 6.65
CA ASN A 216 -9.23 14.08 6.35
C ASN A 216 -8.93 14.47 4.89
N LYS A 217 -7.97 15.38 4.67
CA LYS A 217 -7.53 15.80 3.32
C LYS A 217 -6.56 14.78 2.72
#